data_AF-I7G3L4-F1
#
_entry.id   AF-I7G3L4-F1
#
_cell.length_a   1.000
_cell.length_b   1.000
_cell.length_c   1.000
_cell.angle_alpha   90.00
_cell.angle_beta   90.00
_cell.angle_gamma   90.00
#
_symmetry.space_group_name_H-M   'P 1'
#
loop_
_entity.id
_entity.type
_entity.pdbx_description
1 polymer ?
#
loop_
_entity_poly.entity_id
_entity_poly.type
_entity_poly.pdbx_seq_one_letter_code
_entity_poly.pdbx_strand_id
1 'polypeptide(L)'
;MLERLQSKLREITHQGENTKEDPSLKDVEDTMVETIALCQRNSHNLNQQQREALWFPLLEAMMAPQKLSSSAIPHLHSEALKSLTMQVLNSMAAFIALPSILQRILQDPVYGKGKLGEIQGLILGMLDTFNYEQTLLETTTSLLNQDLHWSLCNLRASVTRGLNPKQDYCSICLQQYKRRQEMADEIIVFSCGHLYHSFCLQNKECTMEIEGQTRWTCYKCSSSNKVGKLSEEFI
;
A
#
# COMPACT_ATOMS: atom_id res chain seq x y z
N MET A 1 -15.00 -20.16 -24.13
CA MET A 1 -13.58 -20.22 -24.57
C MET A 1 -12.83 -21.32 -23.82
N LEU A 2 -12.83 -21.33 -22.49
CA LEU A 2 -12.20 -22.40 -21.71
C LEU A 2 -12.73 -23.81 -22.05
N GLU A 3 -14.05 -23.98 -22.13
CA GLU A 3 -14.65 -25.27 -22.55
C GLU A 3 -14.25 -25.68 -23.97
N ARG A 4 -14.12 -24.70 -24.89
CA ARG A 4 -13.64 -24.93 -26.26
C ARG A 4 -12.18 -25.39 -26.26
N LEU A 5 -11.33 -24.76 -25.45
CA LEU A 5 -9.93 -25.17 -25.26
C LEU A 5 -9.85 -26.59 -24.68
N GLN A 6 -10.65 -26.89 -23.65
CA GLN A 6 -10.72 -28.22 -23.04
C GLN A 6 -11.18 -29.31 -24.02
N SER A 7 -12.17 -29.02 -24.88
CA SER A 7 -12.60 -29.95 -25.93
C SER A 7 -11.46 -30.27 -26.90
N LYS A 8 -10.78 -29.24 -27.41
CA LYS A 8 -9.66 -29.40 -28.35
C LYS A 8 -8.48 -30.15 -27.72
N LEU A 9 -8.16 -29.88 -26.46
CA LEU A 9 -7.12 -30.61 -25.72
C LEU A 9 -7.46 -32.10 -25.56
N ARG A 10 -8.74 -32.44 -25.35
CA ARG A 10 -9.18 -33.85 -25.32
C ARG A 10 -9.03 -34.52 -26.69
N GLU A 11 -9.36 -33.82 -27.77
CA GLU A 11 -9.21 -34.33 -29.15
C GLU A 11 -7.75 -34.67 -29.47
N ILE A 12 -6.79 -33.80 -29.11
CA ILE A 12 -5.34 -34.05 -29.27
C ILE A 12 -4.86 -35.24 -28.43
N THR A 13 -5.44 -35.44 -27.24
CA THR A 13 -5.04 -36.53 -26.33
C THR A 13 -5.58 -37.89 -26.78
N HIS A 14 -6.68 -37.92 -27.55
CA HIS A 14 -7.34 -39.15 -28.03
C HIS A 14 -6.96 -39.56 -29.46
N GLN A 15 -6.51 -38.63 -30.32
CA GLN A 15 -6.01 -38.96 -31.66
C GLN A 15 -4.62 -39.58 -31.59
N GLY A 16 -4.57 -40.88 -31.28
CA GLY A 16 -3.40 -41.71 -31.50
C GLY A 16 -3.19 -41.99 -33.00
N GLU A 17 -2.02 -41.58 -33.50
CA GLU A 17 -1.30 -42.13 -34.65
C GLU A 17 -1.85 -42.08 -36.09
N ASN A 18 -3.00 -41.47 -36.41
CA ASN A 18 -3.39 -41.40 -37.83
C ASN A 18 -3.77 -40.01 -38.36
N THR A 19 -3.06 -39.69 -39.45
CA THR A 19 -3.32 -38.71 -40.53
C THR A 19 -2.64 -37.35 -40.44
N LYS A 20 -1.98 -37.04 -41.55
CA LYS A 20 -1.32 -35.78 -41.91
C LYS A 20 -2.25 -34.59 -41.66
N GLU A 21 -1.84 -33.73 -40.74
CA GLU A 21 -1.67 -32.28 -40.85
C GLU A 21 -1.59 -31.70 -39.41
N ASP A 22 -0.91 -30.56 -39.26
CA ASP A 22 -0.61 -29.85 -38.01
C ASP A 22 -1.71 -28.85 -37.48
N PRO A 23 -2.97 -28.81 -37.97
CA PRO A 23 -3.92 -27.74 -37.63
C PRO A 23 -4.55 -27.92 -36.24
N SER A 24 -4.52 -29.12 -35.66
CA SER A 24 -5.10 -29.38 -34.34
C SER A 24 -4.34 -28.68 -33.21
N LEU A 25 -3.00 -28.67 -33.27
CA LEU A 25 -2.16 -28.01 -32.26
C LEU A 25 -2.19 -26.50 -32.40
N LYS A 26 -2.14 -25.99 -33.65
CA LYS A 26 -2.22 -24.56 -33.93
C LYS A 26 -3.55 -23.96 -33.47
N ASP A 27 -4.65 -24.69 -33.67
CA ASP A 27 -5.98 -24.26 -33.23
C ASP A 27 -6.11 -24.24 -31.68
N VAL A 28 -5.36 -25.08 -30.97
CA VAL A 28 -5.20 -25.01 -29.50
C VAL A 28 -4.38 -23.80 -29.09
N GLU A 29 -3.25 -23.53 -29.76
CA GLU A 29 -2.42 -22.36 -29.52
C GLU A 29 -3.22 -21.06 -29.74
N ASP A 30 -3.91 -20.92 -30.87
CA ASP A 30 -4.73 -19.74 -31.19
C ASP A 30 -5.81 -19.51 -30.13
N THR A 31 -6.52 -20.58 -29.74
CA THR A 31 -7.56 -20.49 -28.69
C THR A 31 -6.97 -20.16 -27.32
N MET A 32 -5.78 -20.68 -27.01
CA MET A 32 -5.07 -20.37 -25.77
C MET A 32 -4.66 -18.89 -25.75
N VAL A 33 -4.08 -18.37 -26.84
CA VAL A 33 -3.69 -16.96 -26.95
C VAL A 33 -4.89 -16.04 -26.81
N GLU A 34 -6.02 -16.34 -27.45
CA GLU A 34 -7.28 -15.61 -27.27
C GLU A 34 -7.75 -15.62 -25.80
N THR A 35 -7.66 -16.79 -25.14
CA THR A 35 -8.07 -16.95 -23.75
C THR A 35 -7.14 -16.19 -22.80
N ILE A 36 -5.83 -16.21 -23.02
CA ILE A 36 -4.83 -15.41 -22.29
C ILE A 36 -5.14 -13.92 -22.45
N ALA A 37 -5.35 -13.45 -23.68
CA ALA A 37 -5.66 -12.05 -23.96
C ALA A 37 -6.97 -11.61 -23.28
N LEU A 38 -7.97 -12.49 -23.19
CA LEU A 38 -9.17 -12.23 -22.41
C LEU A 38 -8.86 -12.14 -20.91
N CYS A 39 -8.08 -13.07 -20.36
CA CYS A 39 -7.72 -13.07 -18.95
C CYS A 39 -6.93 -11.80 -18.56
N GLN A 40 -5.97 -11.39 -19.39
CA GLN A 40 -5.16 -10.18 -19.18
C GLN A 40 -6.02 -8.91 -19.15
N ARG A 41 -6.91 -8.74 -20.13
CA ARG A 41 -7.79 -7.55 -20.22
C ARG A 41 -8.69 -7.40 -18.98
N ASN A 42 -9.16 -8.51 -18.43
CA ASN A 42 -10.02 -8.48 -17.25
C ASN A 42 -9.22 -8.32 -15.95
N SER A 43 -7.99 -8.85 -15.88
CA SER A 43 -7.22 -8.95 -14.63
C SER A 43 -6.98 -7.61 -13.93
N HIS A 44 -6.83 -6.50 -14.68
CA HIS A 44 -6.60 -5.18 -14.09
C HIS A 44 -7.76 -4.68 -13.22
N ASN A 45 -8.99 -5.11 -13.50
CA ASN A 45 -10.19 -4.67 -12.78
C ASN A 45 -10.64 -5.68 -11.70
N LEU A 46 -9.93 -6.80 -11.55
CA LEU A 46 -10.29 -7.88 -10.66
C LEU A 46 -9.43 -7.85 -9.39
N ASN A 47 -10.05 -8.19 -8.27
CA ASN A 47 -9.33 -8.43 -7.02
C ASN A 47 -8.53 -9.75 -7.10
N GLN A 48 -7.68 -10.01 -6.10
CA GLN A 48 -6.82 -11.19 -6.10
C GLN A 48 -7.59 -12.51 -6.25
N GLN A 49 -8.64 -12.74 -5.46
CA GLN A 49 -9.43 -13.98 -5.51
C GLN A 49 -10.09 -14.18 -6.88
N GLN A 50 -10.58 -13.11 -7.49
CA GLN A 50 -11.17 -13.15 -8.82
C GLN A 50 -10.13 -13.45 -9.91
N ARG A 51 -8.92 -12.90 -9.79
CA ARG A 51 -7.81 -13.23 -10.71
C ARG A 51 -7.42 -14.70 -10.59
N GLU A 52 -7.31 -15.22 -9.37
CA GLU A 52 -7.07 -16.63 -9.12
C GLU A 52 -8.15 -17.52 -9.71
N ALA A 53 -9.43 -17.19 -9.51
CA ALA A 53 -10.57 -17.92 -10.08
C ALA A 53 -10.62 -17.88 -11.62
N LEU A 54 -10.01 -16.87 -12.25
CA LEU A 54 -9.93 -16.73 -13.70
C LEU A 54 -8.77 -17.53 -14.30
N TRP A 55 -7.58 -17.41 -13.71
CA TRP A 55 -6.36 -17.98 -14.28
C TRP A 55 -6.10 -19.43 -13.90
N PHE A 56 -6.44 -19.86 -12.68
CA PHE A 56 -6.17 -21.23 -12.26
C PHE A 56 -6.90 -22.28 -13.09
N PRO A 57 -8.18 -22.11 -13.49
CA PRO A 57 -8.84 -23.06 -14.39
C PRO A 57 -8.15 -23.17 -15.77
N LEU A 58 -7.58 -22.08 -16.28
CA LEU A 58 -6.81 -22.09 -17.53
C LEU A 58 -5.50 -22.88 -17.36
N LEU A 59 -4.77 -22.63 -16.28
CA LEU A 59 -3.55 -23.36 -15.94
C LEU A 59 -3.84 -24.86 -15.77
N GLU A 60 -4.87 -25.21 -15.01
CA GLU A 60 -5.29 -26.59 -14.75
C GLU A 60 -5.69 -27.31 -16.05
N ALA A 61 -6.39 -26.63 -16.96
CA ALA A 61 -6.75 -27.16 -18.27
C ALA A 61 -5.52 -27.50 -19.11
N MET A 62 -4.49 -26.65 -19.10
CA MET A 62 -3.25 -26.86 -19.87
C MET A 62 -2.33 -27.91 -19.25
N MET A 63 -2.34 -28.04 -17.91
CA MET A 63 -1.60 -29.10 -17.22
C MET A 63 -2.27 -30.47 -17.34
N ALA A 64 -3.60 -30.55 -17.47
CA ALA A 64 -4.34 -31.82 -17.42
C ALA A 64 -3.87 -32.90 -18.42
N PRO A 65 -3.64 -32.61 -19.72
CA PRO A 65 -3.19 -33.63 -20.66
C PRO A 65 -1.75 -34.11 -20.39
N GLN A 66 -0.93 -33.28 -19.73
CA GLN A 66 0.45 -33.62 -19.36
C GLN A 66 0.53 -34.61 -18.19
N LYS A 67 -0.57 -34.81 -17.46
CA LYS A 67 -0.67 -35.71 -16.30
C LYS A 67 -0.88 -37.18 -16.69
N LEU A 68 -1.38 -37.43 -17.91
CA LEU A 68 -1.63 -38.77 -18.43
C LEU A 68 -0.29 -39.31 -18.97
N SER A 69 0.32 -40.24 -18.22
CA SER A 69 1.65 -40.79 -18.47
C SER A 69 1.85 -41.29 -19.91
N SER A 70 2.84 -40.70 -20.58
CA SER A 70 3.73 -41.12 -21.69
C SER A 70 3.39 -42.23 -22.71
N SER A 71 2.24 -42.92 -22.72
CA SER A 71 1.97 -44.00 -23.67
C SER A 71 1.00 -43.64 -24.80
N ALA A 72 0.31 -42.49 -24.70
CA ALA A 72 -0.75 -42.10 -25.64
C ALA A 72 -0.46 -40.83 -26.44
N ILE A 73 0.49 -39.99 -25.99
CA ILE A 73 0.78 -38.69 -26.62
C ILE A 73 2.13 -38.77 -27.36
N PRO A 74 2.18 -38.44 -28.66
CA PRO A 74 3.46 -38.37 -29.38
C PRO A 74 4.40 -37.35 -28.73
N HIS A 75 5.69 -37.67 -28.63
CA HIS A 75 6.71 -36.85 -27.95
C HIS A 75 6.69 -35.37 -28.37
N LEU A 76 6.41 -35.09 -29.66
CA LEU A 76 6.31 -33.75 -30.21
C LEU A 76 5.19 -32.90 -29.57
N HIS A 77 4.01 -33.48 -29.31
CA HIS A 77 2.90 -32.77 -28.68
C HIS A 77 3.12 -32.52 -27.19
N SER A 78 3.88 -33.40 -26.51
CA SER A 78 4.25 -33.21 -25.10
C SER A 78 5.10 -31.96 -24.90
N GLU A 79 6.10 -31.75 -25.75
CA GLU A 79 6.98 -30.58 -25.65
C GLU A 79 6.28 -29.28 -26.02
N ALA A 80 5.44 -29.31 -27.07
CA ALA A 80 4.61 -28.17 -27.43
C ALA A 80 3.65 -27.78 -26.29
N LEU A 81 2.98 -28.75 -25.65
CA LEU A 81 2.04 -28.47 -24.57
C LEU A 81 2.73 -27.91 -23.32
N LYS A 82 3.96 -28.35 -23.01
CA LYS A 82 4.78 -27.71 -21.95
C LYS A 82 5.08 -26.25 -22.29
N SER A 83 5.48 -25.95 -23.54
CA SER A 83 5.73 -24.59 -24.00
C SER A 83 4.50 -23.70 -23.83
N LEU A 84 3.33 -24.19 -24.24
CA LEU A 84 2.06 -23.48 -24.09
C LEU A 84 1.68 -23.26 -22.60
N THR A 85 1.90 -24.25 -21.73
CA THR A 85 1.71 -24.08 -20.27
C THR A 85 2.66 -23.04 -19.69
N MET A 86 3.92 -23.01 -20.13
CA MET A 86 4.87 -21.98 -19.73
C MET A 86 4.41 -20.59 -20.18
N GLN A 87 3.79 -20.46 -21.35
CA GLN A 87 3.22 -19.20 -21.81
C GLN A 87 2.05 -18.73 -20.92
N VAL A 88 1.19 -19.64 -20.44
CA VAL A 88 0.17 -19.33 -19.44
C VAL A 88 0.79 -18.87 -18.13
N LEU A 89 1.80 -19.59 -17.61
CA LEU A 89 2.50 -19.25 -16.37
C LEU A 89 3.16 -17.86 -16.43
N ASN A 90 3.87 -17.58 -17.52
CA ASN A 90 4.49 -16.27 -17.73
C ASN A 90 3.45 -15.15 -17.83
N SER A 91 2.32 -15.43 -18.47
CA SER A 91 1.24 -14.44 -18.64
C SER A 91 0.49 -14.16 -17.34
N MET A 92 0.29 -15.18 -16.49
CA MET A 92 -0.42 -15.01 -15.21
C MET A 92 0.47 -14.43 -14.10
N ALA A 93 1.79 -14.59 -14.18
CA ALA A 93 2.74 -14.11 -13.17
C ALA A 93 2.73 -12.57 -13.00
N ALA A 94 2.25 -11.83 -13.99
CA ALA A 94 2.04 -10.39 -13.87
C ALA A 94 0.84 -10.00 -12.99
N PHE A 95 -0.05 -10.96 -12.68
CA PHE A 95 -1.35 -10.71 -12.05
C PHE A 95 -1.58 -11.53 -10.77
N ILE A 96 -0.87 -12.64 -10.61
CA ILE A 96 -0.97 -13.54 -9.47
C ILE A 96 0.43 -13.74 -8.90
N ALA A 97 0.54 -13.66 -7.58
CA ALA A 97 1.81 -13.84 -6.89
C ALA A 97 2.36 -15.25 -7.12
N LEU A 98 3.66 -15.35 -7.41
CA LEU A 98 4.34 -16.62 -7.64
C LEU A 98 4.15 -17.64 -6.50
N PRO A 99 4.14 -17.26 -5.21
CA PRO A 99 3.81 -18.16 -4.10
C PRO A 99 2.46 -18.86 -4.29
N SER A 100 1.41 -18.12 -4.69
CA SER A 100 0.07 -18.66 -4.91
C SER A 100 0.03 -19.62 -6.11
N ILE A 101 0.79 -19.31 -7.17
CA ILE A 101 0.93 -20.20 -8.34
C ILE A 101 1.61 -21.51 -7.94
N LEU A 102 2.74 -21.42 -7.23
CA LEU A 102 3.48 -22.59 -6.75
C LEU A 102 2.64 -23.44 -5.79
N GLN A 103 1.95 -22.81 -4.85
CA GLN A 103 1.04 -23.50 -3.93
C GLN A 103 -0.05 -24.25 -4.71
N ARG A 104 -0.65 -23.63 -5.74
CA ARG A 104 -1.66 -24.30 -6.57
C ARG A 104 -1.11 -25.48 -7.37
N ILE A 105 0.06 -25.33 -7.98
CA ILE A 105 0.71 -26.42 -8.74
C ILE A 105 1.06 -27.57 -7.79
N LEU A 106 1.66 -27.25 -6.64
CA LEU A 106 2.09 -28.26 -5.68
C LEU A 106 0.91 -28.97 -5.02
N GLN A 107 -0.27 -28.36 -4.88
CA GLN A 107 -1.46 -29.03 -4.36
C GLN A 107 -2.02 -30.12 -5.29
N ASP A 108 -1.57 -30.18 -6.54
CA ASP A 108 -2.02 -31.20 -7.48
C ASP A 108 -1.49 -32.61 -7.09
N PRO A 109 -2.37 -33.62 -6.98
CA PRO A 109 -2.00 -34.97 -6.54
C PRO A 109 -0.97 -35.66 -7.44
N VAL A 110 -0.76 -35.19 -8.67
CA VAL A 110 0.29 -35.71 -9.57
C VAL A 110 1.69 -35.43 -9.02
N TYR A 111 1.88 -34.26 -8.40
CA TYR A 111 3.16 -33.87 -7.81
C TYR A 111 3.35 -34.37 -6.37
N GLY A 112 2.32 -34.96 -5.78
CA GLY A 112 2.39 -35.64 -4.47
C GLY A 112 2.98 -37.05 -4.50
N LYS A 113 3.40 -37.55 -5.67
CA LYS A 113 4.03 -38.86 -5.84
C LYS A 113 5.52 -38.74 -6.17
N GLY A 114 6.32 -39.69 -5.69
CA GLY A 114 7.77 -39.71 -5.89
C GLY A 114 8.52 -38.73 -4.98
N LYS A 115 9.79 -38.45 -5.30
CA LYS A 115 10.70 -37.64 -4.46
C LYS A 115 10.20 -36.22 -4.18
N LEU A 116 9.41 -35.64 -5.10
CA LEU A 116 8.83 -34.31 -4.92
C LEU A 116 7.75 -34.32 -3.83
N GLY A 117 6.96 -35.39 -3.73
CA GLY A 117 5.93 -35.53 -2.69
C GLY A 117 6.50 -35.57 -1.27
N GLU A 118 7.72 -36.11 -1.10
CA GLU A 118 8.42 -36.13 0.20
C GLU A 118 8.78 -34.71 0.68
N ILE A 119 9.10 -33.80 -0.24
CA ILE A 119 9.52 -32.41 0.05
C ILE A 119 8.34 -31.42 -0.07
N GLN A 120 7.26 -31.80 -0.74
CA GLN A 120 6.08 -30.97 -1.00
C GLN A 120 5.50 -30.37 0.28
N GLY A 121 5.36 -31.16 1.35
CA GLY A 121 4.85 -30.69 2.64
C GLY A 121 5.74 -29.61 3.28
N LEU A 122 7.06 -29.75 3.14
CA LEU A 122 8.02 -28.75 3.60
C LEU A 122 7.90 -27.44 2.80
N ILE A 123 7.84 -27.53 1.46
CA ILE A 123 7.71 -26.33 0.60
C ILE A 123 6.39 -25.60 0.89
N LEU A 124 5.28 -26.33 1.01
CA LEU A 124 3.99 -25.73 1.35
C LEU A 124 4.04 -25.05 2.73
N GLY A 125 4.66 -25.68 3.73
CA GLY A 125 4.87 -25.04 5.04
C GLY A 125 5.75 -23.78 4.98
N MET A 126 6.79 -23.77 4.15
CA MET A 126 7.61 -22.57 3.91
C MET A 126 6.81 -21.45 3.23
N LEU A 127 5.95 -21.79 2.25
CA LEU A 127 5.07 -20.82 1.59
C LEU A 127 4.03 -20.25 2.56
N ASP A 128 3.45 -21.07 3.44
CA ASP A 128 2.51 -20.60 4.47
C ASP A 128 3.20 -19.66 5.47
N THR A 129 4.44 -19.99 5.87
CA THR A 129 5.26 -19.12 6.74
C THR A 129 5.57 -17.81 6.05
N PHE A 130 5.98 -17.85 4.78
CA PHE A 130 6.21 -16.67 3.96
C PHE A 130 4.96 -15.78 3.84
N ASN A 131 3.79 -16.37 3.57
CA ASN A 131 2.53 -15.63 3.47
C ASN A 131 2.15 -14.97 4.81
N TYR A 132 2.35 -15.69 5.91
CA TYR A 132 2.12 -15.16 7.26
C TYR A 132 3.05 -13.97 7.55
N GLU A 133 4.34 -14.12 7.29
CA GLU A 133 5.34 -13.07 7.51
C GLU A 133 5.10 -11.86 6.62
N GLN A 134 4.74 -12.05 5.35
CA GLN A 134 4.38 -10.97 4.44
C GLN A 134 3.14 -10.21 4.96
N THR A 135 2.09 -10.92 5.33
CA THR A 135 0.86 -10.31 5.87
C THR A 135 1.15 -9.53 7.15
N LEU A 136 1.97 -10.09 8.04
CA LEU A 136 2.38 -9.45 9.29
C LEU A 136 3.17 -8.16 9.01
N LEU A 137 4.14 -8.21 8.09
CA LEU A 137 4.95 -7.07 7.73
C LEU A 137 4.12 -5.95 7.09
N GLU A 138 3.24 -6.29 6.14
CA GLU A 138 2.37 -5.31 5.47
C GLU A 138 1.40 -4.66 6.47
N THR A 139 0.79 -5.46 7.35
CA THR A 139 -0.16 -4.97 8.36
C THR A 139 0.52 -4.05 9.37
N THR A 140 1.67 -4.46 9.92
CA THR A 140 2.44 -3.65 10.88
C THR A 140 2.93 -2.35 10.26
N THR A 141 3.41 -2.40 9.01
CA THR A 141 3.82 -1.21 8.26
C THR A 141 2.66 -0.25 8.04
N SER A 142 1.48 -0.76 7.66
CA SER A 142 0.29 0.07 7.48
C SER A 142 -0.13 0.76 8.78
N LEU A 143 -0.12 0.04 9.91
CA LEU A 143 -0.46 0.59 11.23
C LEU A 143 0.51 1.72 11.63
N LEU A 144 1.82 1.48 11.52
CA LEU A 144 2.84 2.48 11.85
C LEU A 144 2.73 3.73 10.96
N ASN A 145 2.47 3.55 9.67
CA ASN A 145 2.27 4.66 8.75
C ASN A 145 1.01 5.46 9.08
N GLN A 146 -0.06 4.79 9.51
CA GLN A 146 -1.30 5.45 9.92
C GLN A 146 -1.09 6.29 11.20
N ASP A 147 -0.40 5.73 12.20
CA ASP A 147 -0.09 6.43 13.46
C ASP A 147 0.82 7.65 13.22
N LEU A 148 1.82 7.49 12.35
CA LEU A 148 2.70 8.59 11.94
C LEU A 148 1.89 9.69 11.23
N HIS A 149 1.05 9.30 10.27
CA HIS A 149 0.22 10.25 9.53
C HIS A 149 -0.71 11.03 10.46
N TRP A 150 -1.38 10.33 11.38
CA TRP A 150 -2.26 10.95 12.38
C TRP A 150 -1.49 11.93 13.27
N SER A 151 -0.33 11.52 13.77
CA SER A 151 0.53 12.37 14.62
C SER A 151 0.97 13.64 13.89
N LEU A 152 1.39 13.52 12.62
CA LEU A 152 1.78 14.65 11.80
C LEU A 152 0.60 15.57 11.47
N CYS A 153 -0.58 14.99 11.20
CA CYS A 153 -1.79 15.77 10.95
C CYS A 153 -2.21 16.58 12.18
N ASN A 154 -2.14 15.98 13.38
CA ASN A 154 -2.43 16.66 14.64
C ASN A 154 -1.41 17.75 14.98
N LEU A 155 -0.12 17.46 14.77
CA LEU A 155 0.94 18.45 14.96
C LEU A 155 0.74 19.63 14.02
N ARG A 156 0.50 19.37 12.72
CA ARG A 156 0.19 20.40 11.73
C ARG A 156 -1.00 21.23 12.20
N ALA A 157 -2.12 20.61 12.54
CA ALA A 157 -3.31 21.33 13.00
C ALA A 157 -3.04 22.19 14.25
N SER A 158 -2.18 21.73 15.15
CA SER A 158 -1.80 22.47 16.36
C SER A 158 -0.91 23.67 16.07
N VAL A 159 0.07 23.52 15.15
CA VAL A 159 1.03 24.58 14.79
C VAL A 159 0.43 25.58 13.80
N THR A 160 -0.45 25.15 12.91
CA THR A 160 -1.11 26.04 11.94
C THR A 160 -2.38 26.69 12.49
N ARG A 161 -2.78 26.40 13.73
CA ARG A 161 -3.93 27.06 14.33
C ARG A 161 -3.66 28.56 14.47
N GLY A 162 -4.59 29.37 13.98
CA GLY A 162 -4.53 30.81 14.21
C GLY A 162 -4.42 31.14 15.70
N LEU A 163 -3.64 32.16 16.02
CA LEU A 163 -3.56 32.69 17.38
C LEU A 163 -4.83 33.50 17.66
N ASN A 164 -5.64 33.05 18.61
CA ASN A 164 -6.78 33.81 19.13
C ASN A 164 -6.39 34.42 20.48
N PRO A 165 -6.42 35.75 20.64
CA PRO A 165 -6.16 36.35 21.94
C PRO A 165 -7.20 35.86 22.97
N LYS A 166 -6.74 35.56 24.18
CA LYS A 166 -7.60 35.10 25.30
C LYS A 166 -8.58 36.18 25.77
N GLN A 167 -8.33 37.43 25.41
CA GLN A 167 -9.01 38.64 25.91
C GLN A 167 -9.21 39.60 24.73
N ASP A 168 -10.25 40.42 24.78
CA ASP A 168 -10.55 41.45 23.77
C ASP A 168 -9.96 42.83 24.10
N TYR A 169 -9.18 42.92 25.18
CA TYR A 169 -8.54 44.14 25.67
C TYR A 169 -7.04 43.98 25.89
N CYS A 170 -6.32 45.10 25.83
CA CYS A 170 -4.89 45.16 26.15
C CYS A 170 -4.67 44.88 27.64
N SER A 171 -3.75 43.96 27.98
CA SER A 171 -3.46 43.58 29.37
C SER A 171 -2.74 44.66 30.20
N ILE A 172 -2.41 45.83 29.62
CA ILE A 172 -1.75 46.96 30.32
C ILE A 172 -2.74 48.11 30.51
N CYS A 173 -3.35 48.64 29.44
CA CYS A 173 -4.27 49.77 29.52
C CYS A 173 -5.74 49.37 29.69
N LEU A 174 -6.06 48.07 29.62
CA LEU A 174 -7.41 47.50 29.74
C LEU A 174 -8.43 48.00 28.70
N GLN A 175 -7.97 48.67 27.64
CA GLN A 175 -8.84 49.09 26.55
C GLN A 175 -9.01 48.01 25.48
N GLN A 176 -10.22 47.95 24.90
CA GLN A 176 -10.56 47.01 23.83
C GLN A 176 -9.83 47.35 22.52
N TYR A 177 -9.18 46.36 21.91
CA TYR A 177 -8.48 46.56 20.63
C TYR A 177 -9.44 46.69 19.43
N LYS A 178 -10.68 46.21 19.58
CA LYS A 178 -11.70 46.26 18.52
C LYS A 178 -12.31 47.65 18.33
N ARG A 179 -12.11 48.57 19.30
CA ARG A 179 -12.59 49.95 19.15
C ARG A 179 -11.66 50.68 18.18
N ARG A 180 -12.24 51.36 17.19
CA ARG A 180 -11.50 52.19 16.25
C ARG A 180 -10.84 53.34 17.02
N GLN A 181 -9.55 53.22 17.30
CA GLN A 181 -8.74 54.31 17.88
C GLN A 181 -8.38 55.32 16.79
N GLU A 182 -8.24 56.60 17.15
CA GLU A 182 -7.86 57.68 16.22
C GLU A 182 -6.41 57.55 15.72
N MET A 183 -5.57 56.83 16.46
CA MET A 183 -4.19 56.49 16.09
C MET A 183 -4.12 55.02 15.67
N ALA A 184 -3.43 54.72 14.57
CA ALA A 184 -3.17 53.36 14.13
C ALA A 184 -2.10 52.70 15.02
N ASP A 185 -2.48 52.24 16.21
CA ASP A 185 -1.60 51.50 17.11
C ASP A 185 -1.62 50.00 16.72
N GLU A 186 -0.43 49.40 16.60
CA GLU A 186 -0.30 47.99 16.22
C GLU A 186 -0.66 47.08 17.40
N ILE A 187 -1.41 46.00 17.11
CA ILE A 187 -1.79 45.01 18.12
C ILE A 187 -0.87 43.81 18.06
N ILE A 188 -0.26 43.48 19.19
CA ILE A 188 0.67 42.36 19.33
C ILE A 188 -0.02 41.25 20.11
N VAL A 189 -0.10 40.07 19.50
CA VAL A 189 -0.67 38.85 20.11
C VAL A 189 0.43 37.82 20.27
N PHE A 190 0.67 37.38 21.51
CA PHE A 190 1.65 36.34 21.82
C PHE A 190 1.05 34.93 21.71
N SER A 191 1.91 33.93 21.52
CA SER A 191 1.52 32.50 21.55
C SER A 191 0.88 32.06 22.87
N CYS A 192 1.18 32.75 23.98
CA CYS A 192 0.50 32.53 25.28
C CYS A 192 -0.95 33.07 25.33
N GLY A 193 -1.39 33.76 24.28
CA GLY A 193 -2.73 34.33 24.11
C GLY A 193 -2.92 35.72 24.73
N HIS A 194 -1.87 36.36 25.21
CA HIS A 194 -1.94 37.73 25.73
C HIS A 194 -1.84 38.77 24.61
N LEU A 195 -2.62 39.83 24.74
CA LEU A 195 -2.77 40.90 23.75
C LEU A 195 -2.35 42.24 24.34
N TYR A 196 -1.64 43.03 23.54
CA TYR A 196 -1.20 44.37 23.91
C TYR A 196 -1.18 45.31 22.70
N HIS A 197 -1.32 46.61 22.95
CA HIS A 197 -0.89 47.63 21.99
C HIS A 197 0.64 47.73 21.97
N SER A 198 1.24 48.01 20.81
CA SER A 198 2.70 48.10 20.67
C SER A 198 3.26 49.22 21.56
N PHE A 199 2.58 50.38 21.62
CA PHE A 199 2.95 51.48 22.51
C PHE A 199 2.87 51.11 23.99
N CYS A 200 1.87 50.33 24.39
CA CYS A 200 1.74 49.87 25.77
C CYS A 200 2.90 48.96 26.19
N LEU A 201 3.39 48.10 25.29
CA LEU A 201 4.54 47.23 25.55
C LEU A 201 5.86 48.00 25.55
N GLN A 202 6.04 48.98 24.66
CA GLN A 202 7.20 49.88 24.65
C GLN A 202 7.32 50.63 25.98
N ASN A 203 6.22 51.22 26.47
CA ASN A 203 6.19 51.93 27.75
C ASN A 203 6.47 51.04 28.97
N LYS A 204 6.37 49.72 28.83
CA LYS A 204 6.70 48.74 29.87
C LYS A 204 8.05 48.06 29.63
N GLU A 205 8.89 48.61 28.75
CA GLU A 205 10.23 48.09 28.43
C GLU A 205 10.23 46.61 28.04
N CYS A 206 9.13 46.14 27.44
CA CYS A 206 8.98 44.75 27.00
C CYS A 206 9.51 44.51 25.57
N THR A 207 10.31 45.45 25.07
CA THR A 207 10.91 45.49 23.75
C THR A 207 12.43 45.38 23.86
N MET A 208 13.02 44.51 23.04
CA MET A 208 14.46 44.46 22.83
C MET A 208 14.76 44.62 21.35
N GLU A 209 15.69 45.49 21.00
CA GLU A 209 16.22 45.58 19.64
C GLU A 209 17.45 44.68 19.54
N ILE A 210 17.38 43.67 18.66
CA ILE A 210 18.50 42.78 18.38
C ILE A 210 18.70 42.79 16.87
N GLU A 211 19.88 43.20 16.41
CA GLU A 211 20.27 43.19 14.98
C GLU A 211 19.26 43.88 14.04
N GLY A 212 18.62 44.95 14.50
CA GLY A 212 17.63 45.71 13.71
C GLY A 212 16.22 45.10 13.66
N GLN A 213 15.96 44.01 14.42
CA GLN A 213 14.62 43.46 14.61
C GLN A 213 14.10 43.72 16.03
N THR A 214 12.87 44.23 16.13
CA THR A 214 12.17 44.45 17.41
C THR A 214 11.61 43.12 17.93
N ARG A 215 12.20 42.62 19.01
CA ARG A 215 11.73 41.43 19.71
C ARG A 215 10.83 41.84 20.88
N TRP A 216 9.58 41.41 20.82
CA TRP A 216 8.59 41.66 21.86
C TRP A 216 8.57 40.52 22.88
N THR A 217 8.34 40.85 24.14
CA THR A 217 8.14 39.87 25.21
C THR A 217 6.80 40.11 25.91
N CYS A 218 6.12 39.03 26.30
CA CYS A 218 4.83 39.15 26.97
C CYS A 218 5.05 39.63 28.41
N TYR A 219 4.59 40.84 28.74
CA TYR A 219 4.70 41.43 30.09
C TYR A 219 4.19 40.50 31.20
N LYS A 220 2.98 39.92 31.05
CA LYS A 220 2.41 39.00 32.06
C LYS A 220 3.26 37.74 32.28
N CYS A 221 3.78 37.15 31.21
CA CYS A 221 4.57 35.92 31.32
C CYS A 221 5.98 36.20 31.84
N SER A 222 6.59 37.31 31.44
CA SER A 222 7.92 37.70 31.90
C SER A 222 7.90 38.15 33.37
N SER A 223 6.86 38.86 33.81
CA SER A 223 6.68 39.26 35.20
C SER A 223 6.47 38.06 36.12
N SER A 224 5.68 37.06 35.71
CA SER A 224 5.48 35.83 36.49
C SER A 224 6.76 35.01 36.62
N ASN A 225 7.61 34.98 35.58
CA ASN A 225 8.91 34.31 35.64
C ASN A 225 9.92 35.02 36.57
N LYS A 226 9.83 36.34 36.74
CA LYS A 226 10.66 37.08 37.70
C LYS A 226 10.25 36.83 39.15
N VAL A 227 8.95 36.63 39.41
CA VAL A 227 8.45 36.29 40.75
C VAL A 227 8.80 34.85 41.14
N GLY A 228 8.79 33.90 40.19
CA GLY A 228 9.20 32.51 40.44
C GLY A 228 10.69 32.34 40.74
N LYS A 229 11.57 33.18 40.17
CA LYS A 229 13.01 33.15 40.48
C LYS A 229 13.36 33.69 41.86
N LEU A 230 12.60 34.67 42.39
CA LEU A 230 12.84 35.20 43.73
C LEU A 230 12.41 34.23 44.85
N SER A 231 11.55 33.26 44.56
CA SER A 231 11.19 32.19 45.50
C SER A 231 12.18 31.03 45.55
N GLU A 232 13.09 30.90 44.57
CA GLU A 232 14.11 29.84 44.54
C GLU A 232 15.48 30.29 45.10
N GLU A 233 15.68 31.58 45.38
CA GLU A 233 16.92 32.11 45.99
C GLU A 233 16.89 32.17 47.54
N PHE A 234 15.80 31.71 48.17
CA PHE A 234 15.63 31.66 49.64
C PHE A 234 15.28 30.26 50.19
N ILE A 235 15.90 29.21 49.65
CA ILE A 235 15.97 27.89 50.30
C ILE A 235 17.40 27.37 50.22
#